data_AF-A0A3F3LG14-F1
#
_entry.id   AF-A0A3F3LG14-F1
#
_cell.length_a   1.000
_cell.length_b   1.000
_cell.length_c   1.000
_cell.angle_alpha   90.00
_cell.angle_beta   90.00
_cell.angle_gamma   90.00
#
_symmetry.space_group_name_H-M   'P 1'
#
loop_
_entity.id
_entity.type
_entity.pdbx_description
1 polymer ?
#
loop_
_entity_poly.entity_id
_entity_poly.type
_entity_poly.pdbx_seq_one_letter_code
_entity_poly.pdbx_strand_id
1 'polypeptide(L)'
;MKWLEAEADRLEKEYIENDDPNKTVNHSFIEGFNYALVNLQAIEELELNDNQKIVLEWLKSETILTREAPILSVNAFSDKNLLGKLPDKVRKAYKLLDCKQEYEVLAAFAQWGLGQEEAE
;
A
#
# COMPACT_ATOMS: atom_id res chain seq x y z
N MET A 1 1.86 -14.22 4.36
CA MET A 1 3.29 -13.94 4.67
C MET A 1 4.14 -15.10 5.13
N LYS A 2 3.72 -15.94 6.09
CA LYS A 2 4.61 -17.01 6.63
C LYS A 2 5.29 -17.89 5.57
N TRP A 3 4.62 -18.14 4.43
CA TRP A 3 5.22 -18.86 3.32
C TRP A 3 6.32 -18.06 2.60
N LEU A 4 6.13 -16.76 2.37
CA LEU A 4 7.15 -15.90 1.74
C LEU A 4 8.37 -15.68 2.64
N GLU A 5 8.17 -15.61 3.96
CA GLU A 5 9.26 -15.58 4.94
C GLU A 5 10.05 -16.89 4.94
N ALA A 6 9.34 -18.03 4.98
CA ALA A 6 9.97 -19.34 4.85
C ALA A 6 10.67 -19.54 3.50
N GLU A 7 10.15 -18.92 2.44
CA GLU A 7 10.77 -18.90 1.12
C GLU A 7 12.08 -18.10 1.11
N ALA A 8 12.10 -16.92 1.75
CA ALA A 8 13.30 -16.12 1.93
C ALA A 8 14.40 -16.92 2.65
N ASP A 9 14.05 -17.56 3.77
CA ASP A 9 14.97 -18.41 4.54
C ASP A 9 15.52 -19.57 3.70
N ARG A 10 14.65 -20.22 2.90
CA ARG A 10 15.06 -21.32 2.01
C ARG A 10 16.04 -20.84 0.93
N LEU A 11 15.76 -19.70 0.31
CA LEU A 11 16.60 -19.12 -0.74
C LEU A 11 17.97 -18.70 -0.18
N GLU A 12 18.00 -18.10 1.00
CA GLU A 12 19.26 -17.72 1.65
C GLU A 12 20.13 -18.94 1.99
N LYS A 13 19.49 -20.03 2.44
CA LYS A 13 20.17 -21.31 2.63
C LYS A 13 20.73 -21.87 1.32
N GLU A 14 19.96 -21.85 0.24
CA GLU A 14 20.42 -22.29 -1.09
C GLU A 14 21.61 -21.44 -1.57
N TYR A 15 21.58 -20.12 -1.35
CA TYR A 15 22.70 -19.24 -1.66
C TYR A 15 23.97 -19.63 -0.88
N ILE A 16 23.86 -19.98 0.40
CA ILE A 16 25.03 -20.33 1.23
C ILE A 16 25.58 -21.72 0.88
N GLU A 17 24.72 -22.70 0.64
CA GLU A 17 25.12 -24.10 0.44
C GLU A 17 25.52 -24.44 -1.00
N ASN A 18 25.11 -23.62 -1.98
CA ASN A 18 25.42 -23.85 -3.37
C ASN A 18 26.76 -23.19 -3.75
N ASP A 19 27.79 -24.00 -3.96
CA ASP A 19 29.13 -23.56 -4.37
C ASP A 19 29.27 -23.29 -5.89
N ASP A 20 28.20 -23.46 -6.69
CA ASP A 20 28.25 -23.17 -8.13
C ASP A 20 28.44 -21.65 -8.36
N PRO A 21 29.53 -21.22 -9.01
CA PRO A 21 29.75 -19.80 -9.32
C PRO A 21 28.70 -19.21 -10.27
N ASN A 22 27.95 -20.04 -11.00
CA ASN A 22 26.87 -19.63 -11.91
C ASN A 22 25.47 -19.90 -11.36
N LYS A 23 25.33 -20.11 -10.04
CA LYS A 23 24.03 -20.33 -9.40
C LYS A 23 23.04 -19.20 -9.67
N THR A 24 21.80 -19.58 -9.94
CA THR A 24 20.70 -18.64 -10.20
C THR A 24 20.34 -17.84 -8.95
N VAL A 25 20.31 -18.50 -7.78
CA VAL A 25 20.12 -17.83 -6.48
C VAL A 25 21.45 -17.26 -6.02
N ASN A 26 21.78 -16.09 -6.57
CA ASN A 26 22.95 -15.31 -6.20
C ASN A 26 22.58 -14.15 -5.25
N HIS A 27 23.59 -13.42 -4.79
CA HIS A 27 23.40 -12.32 -3.85
C HIS A 27 22.40 -11.26 -4.34
N SER A 28 22.49 -10.84 -5.60
CA SER A 28 21.58 -9.85 -6.17
C SER A 28 20.14 -10.34 -6.24
N PHE A 29 19.92 -11.63 -6.50
CA PHE A 29 18.57 -12.22 -6.45
C PHE A 29 17.99 -12.19 -5.04
N ILE A 30 18.76 -12.59 -4.02
CA ILE A 30 18.35 -12.56 -2.61
C ILE A 30 18.01 -11.14 -2.16
N GLU A 31 18.86 -10.15 -2.48
CA GLU A 31 18.60 -8.76 -2.13
C GLU A 31 17.31 -8.24 -2.78
N GLY A 32 17.10 -8.53 -4.06
CA GLY A 32 15.88 -8.16 -4.77
C GLY A 32 14.63 -8.81 -4.17
N PHE A 33 14.69 -10.10 -3.83
CA PHE A 33 13.60 -10.82 -3.19
C PHE A 33 13.27 -10.25 -1.81
N ASN A 34 14.29 -10.04 -0.96
CA ASN A 34 14.11 -9.49 0.38
C ASN A 34 13.60 -8.05 0.35
N TYR A 35 14.05 -7.23 -0.61
CA TYR A 35 13.50 -5.90 -0.82
C TYR A 35 12.02 -5.92 -1.20
N ALA A 36 11.62 -6.82 -2.10
CA ALA A 36 10.21 -6.98 -2.46
C ALA A 36 9.38 -7.48 -1.26
N LEU A 37 9.91 -8.42 -0.47
CA LEU A 37 9.26 -8.97 0.71
C LEU A 37 9.00 -7.90 1.78
N VAL A 38 10.01 -7.08 2.10
CA VAL A 38 9.87 -5.99 3.09
C VAL A 38 8.83 -4.96 2.64
N ASN A 39 8.81 -4.61 1.35
CA ASN A 39 7.80 -3.70 0.82
C ASN A 39 6.40 -4.31 0.89
N LEU A 40 6.24 -5.60 0.59
CA LEU A 40 4.97 -6.31 0.74
C LEU A 40 4.50 -6.36 2.20
N GLN A 41 5.40 -6.65 3.15
CA GLN A 41 5.10 -6.63 4.58
C GLN A 41 4.68 -5.23 5.04
N ALA A 42 5.41 -4.18 4.64
CA ALA A 42 5.07 -2.80 4.97
C ALA A 42 3.71 -2.35 4.41
N ILE A 43 3.24 -3.02 3.37
CA ILE A 43 1.96 -2.77 2.69
C ILE A 43 0.81 -3.58 3.31
N GLU A 44 1.07 -4.79 3.82
CA GLU A 44 0.06 -5.66 4.45
C GLU A 44 -0.11 -5.38 5.97
N GLU A 45 0.93 -4.91 6.65
CA GLU A 45 0.90 -4.51 8.07
C GLU A 45 0.34 -3.09 8.32
N LEU A 46 -0.26 -2.44 7.32
CA LEU A 46 -0.89 -1.13 7.48
C LEU A 46 -2.18 -1.24 8.31
N GLU A 47 -2.04 -1.36 9.63
CA GLU A 47 -3.13 -1.11 10.56
C GLU A 47 -3.44 0.39 10.59
N LEU A 48 -4.32 0.81 9.67
CA LEU A 48 -4.81 2.17 9.62
C LEU A 48 -5.56 2.50 10.92
N ASN A 49 -5.21 3.63 11.53
CA ASN A 49 -5.95 4.19 12.65
C ASN A 49 -7.32 4.72 12.20
N ASP A 50 -8.18 5.09 13.16
CA ASP A 50 -9.55 5.52 12.86
C ASP A 50 -9.61 6.76 11.94
N ASN A 51 -8.68 7.70 12.08
CA ASN A 51 -8.64 8.89 11.23
C ASN A 51 -8.24 8.52 9.78
N GLN A 52 -7.25 7.63 9.62
CA GLN A 52 -6.83 7.14 8.31
C GLN A 52 -7.97 6.39 7.61
N LYS A 53 -8.70 5.52 8.34
CA LYS A 53 -9.87 4.81 7.83
C LYS A 53 -10.95 5.76 7.34
N ILE A 54 -11.23 6.84 8.08
CA ILE A 54 -12.22 7.85 7.67
C ILE A 54 -11.85 8.50 6.33
N VAL A 55 -10.58 8.86 6.14
CA VAL A 55 -10.11 9.47 4.89
C VAL A 55 -10.14 8.47 3.74
N LEU A 56 -9.67 7.23 3.99
CA LEU A 56 -9.69 6.14 3.02
C LEU A 56 -11.12 5.86 2.51
N GLU A 57 -12.10 5.71 3.42
CA GLU A 57 -13.48 5.42 3.03
C GLU A 57 -14.11 6.56 2.22
N TRP A 58 -13.69 7.81 2.45
CA TRP A 58 -14.12 8.91 1.60
C TRP A 58 -13.58 8.77 0.17
N LEU A 59 -12.28 8.45 0.02
CA LEU A 59 -11.66 8.26 -1.31
C LEU A 59 -12.36 7.13 -2.08
N LYS A 60 -12.58 5.98 -1.44
CA LYS A 60 -13.34 4.85 -2.03
C LYS A 60 -14.74 5.27 -2.46
N SER A 61 -15.46 5.98 -1.59
CA SER A 61 -16.82 6.44 -1.86
C SER A 61 -16.88 7.38 -3.06
N GLU A 62 -15.93 8.31 -3.17
CA GLU A 62 -15.84 9.22 -4.31
C GLU A 62 -15.53 8.44 -5.60
N THR A 63 -14.60 7.48 -5.57
CA THR A 63 -14.29 6.62 -6.73
C THR A 63 -15.50 5.80 -7.20
N ILE A 64 -16.25 5.20 -6.26
CA ILE A 64 -17.47 4.44 -6.58
C ILE A 64 -18.55 5.35 -7.17
N LEU A 65 -18.71 6.55 -6.61
CA LEU A 65 -19.72 7.52 -7.03
C LEU A 65 -19.46 8.04 -8.44
N THR A 66 -18.20 8.39 -8.75
CA THR A 66 -17.85 9.01 -10.04
C THR A 66 -17.54 7.99 -11.12
N ARG A 67 -17.04 6.79 -10.74
CA ARG A 67 -16.49 5.77 -11.66
C ARG A 67 -15.37 6.32 -12.54
N GLU A 68 -14.68 7.33 -12.05
CA GLU A 68 -13.58 7.99 -12.73
C GLU A 68 -12.23 7.35 -12.37
N ALA A 69 -11.18 7.73 -13.09
CA ALA A 69 -9.82 7.34 -12.77
C ALA A 69 -9.47 7.71 -11.30
N PRO A 70 -8.72 6.87 -10.56
CA PRO A 70 -8.46 7.06 -9.13
C PRO A 70 -7.77 8.40 -8.81
N ILE A 71 -6.96 8.92 -9.75
CA ILE A 71 -6.33 10.24 -9.62
C ILE A 71 -7.35 11.37 -9.49
N LEU A 72 -8.54 11.24 -10.06
CA LEU A 72 -9.62 12.23 -9.96
C LEU A 72 -10.27 12.22 -8.58
N SER A 73 -10.32 11.07 -7.89
CA SER A 73 -10.76 11.02 -6.49
C SER A 73 -9.78 11.73 -5.56
N VAL A 74 -8.47 11.58 -5.81
CA VAL A 74 -7.43 12.32 -5.07
C VAL A 74 -7.51 13.82 -5.36
N ASN A 75 -7.69 14.21 -6.62
CA ASN A 75 -7.87 15.62 -6.99
C ASN A 75 -9.13 16.22 -6.32
N ALA A 76 -10.25 15.50 -6.37
CA ALA A 76 -11.50 15.91 -5.73
C ALA A 76 -11.36 16.07 -4.22
N PHE A 77 -10.58 15.20 -3.56
CA PHE A 77 -10.26 15.36 -2.14
C PHE A 77 -9.52 16.68 -1.89
N SER A 78 -8.47 16.95 -2.66
CA SER A 78 -7.67 18.19 -2.57
C SER A 78 -8.55 19.43 -2.74
N ASP A 79 -9.32 19.48 -3.81
CA ASP A 79 -10.21 20.61 -4.12
C ASP A 79 -11.25 20.84 -3.01
N LYS A 80 -11.91 19.77 -2.53
CA LYS A 80 -12.91 19.88 -1.46
C LYS A 80 -12.28 20.24 -0.12
N ASN A 81 -11.03 19.83 0.15
CA ASN A 81 -10.33 20.22 1.37
C ASN A 81 -10.01 21.72 1.34
N LEU A 82 -9.42 22.21 0.25
CA LEU A 82 -9.07 23.62 0.06
C LEU A 82 -10.29 24.54 0.09
N LEU A 83 -11.40 24.12 -0.50
CA LEU A 83 -12.65 24.88 -0.54
C LEU A 83 -13.49 24.74 0.74
N GLY A 84 -13.04 23.96 1.74
CA GLY A 84 -13.81 23.70 2.96
C GLY A 84 -15.11 22.94 2.73
N LYS A 85 -15.20 22.16 1.66
CA LYS A 85 -16.38 21.38 1.23
C LYS A 85 -16.33 19.91 1.65
N LEU A 86 -15.22 19.44 2.25
CA LEU A 86 -15.18 18.10 2.84
C LEU A 86 -16.18 17.99 4.00
N PRO A 87 -16.84 16.84 4.17
CA PRO A 87 -17.61 16.56 5.38
C PRO A 87 -16.77 16.79 6.63
N ASP A 88 -17.37 17.38 7.67
CA ASP A 88 -16.64 17.79 8.88
C ASP A 88 -15.85 16.65 9.53
N LYS A 89 -16.40 15.44 9.52
CA LYS A 89 -15.72 14.24 10.04
C LYS A 89 -14.43 13.94 9.28
N VAL A 90 -14.48 14.00 7.95
CA VAL A 90 -13.33 13.72 7.07
C VAL A 90 -12.28 14.81 7.20
N ARG A 91 -12.70 16.08 7.19
CA ARG A 91 -11.80 17.22 7.37
C ARG A 91 -11.07 17.17 8.72
N LYS A 92 -11.77 16.81 9.81
CA LYS A 92 -11.16 16.66 11.15
C LYS A 92 -10.18 15.49 11.20
N ALA A 93 -10.56 14.35 10.62
CA ALA A 93 -9.69 13.17 10.55
C ALA A 93 -8.40 13.49 9.77
N TYR A 94 -8.53 14.10 8.59
CA TYR A 94 -7.38 14.46 7.74
C TYR A 94 -6.41 15.43 8.44
N LYS A 95 -6.92 16.43 9.18
CA LYS A 95 -6.09 17.36 9.96
C LYS A 95 -5.27 16.71 11.08
N LEU A 96 -5.63 15.51 11.51
CA LEU A 96 -4.94 14.77 12.56
C LEU A 96 -3.90 13.79 12.00
N LEU A 97 -3.81 13.66 10.67
CA LEU A 97 -2.80 12.81 10.04
C LEU A 97 -1.46 13.53 9.97
N ASP A 98 -0.40 12.78 10.22
CA ASP A 98 0.94 13.19 9.80
C ASP A 98 1.23 12.74 8.35
N CYS A 99 2.35 13.22 7.80
CA CYS A 99 2.75 12.93 6.42
C CYS A 99 2.89 11.42 6.15
N LYS A 100 3.39 10.63 7.11
CA LYS A 100 3.48 9.17 6.96
C LYS A 100 2.08 8.57 6.81
N GLN A 101 1.16 8.98 7.68
CA GLN A 101 -0.21 8.49 7.68
C GLN A 101 -0.99 8.89 6.42
N GLU A 102 -0.70 10.04 5.83
CA GLU A 102 -1.24 10.44 4.51
C GLU A 102 -0.79 9.46 3.41
N TYR A 103 0.50 9.12 3.35
CA TYR A 103 1.01 8.12 2.40
C TYR A 103 0.42 6.73 2.64
N GLU A 104 0.25 6.32 3.89
CA GLU A 104 -0.37 5.04 4.24
C GLU A 104 -1.84 4.97 3.77
N VAL A 105 -2.59 6.08 3.84
CA VAL A 105 -3.94 6.16 3.27
C VAL A 105 -3.92 6.02 1.74
N LEU A 106 -2.97 6.67 1.06
CA LEU A 106 -2.83 6.56 -0.40
C LEU A 106 -2.42 5.15 -0.84
N ALA A 107 -1.53 4.50 -0.09
CA ALA A 107 -1.13 3.12 -0.33
C ALA A 107 -2.32 2.17 -0.17
N ALA A 108 -3.08 2.29 0.93
CA ALA A 108 -4.28 1.48 1.15
C ALA A 108 -5.37 1.74 0.11
N PHE A 109 -5.50 2.98 -0.38
CA PHE A 109 -6.41 3.32 -1.47
C PHE A 109 -6.02 2.65 -2.79
N ALA A 110 -4.73 2.66 -3.13
CA ALA A 110 -4.22 1.98 -4.33
C ALA A 110 -4.40 0.46 -4.24
N GLN A 111 -4.07 -0.16 -3.10
CA GLN A 111 -4.30 -1.59 -2.87
C GLN A 111 -5.77 -1.98 -3.03
N TRP A 112 -6.68 -1.21 -2.44
CA TRP A 112 -8.11 -1.45 -2.56
C TRP A 112 -8.58 -1.40 -4.02
N GLY A 113 -8.10 -0.42 -4.79
CA GLY A 113 -8.44 -0.26 -6.21
C GLY A 113 -7.99 -1.45 -7.07
N LEU A 114 -6.75 -1.92 -6.88
CA LEU A 114 -6.22 -3.09 -7.57
C LEU A 114 -7.03 -4.35 -7.28
N GLY A 115 -7.48 -4.54 -6.04
CA GLY A 115 -8.34 -5.67 -5.67
C GLY A 115 -9.75 -5.64 -6.29
N GLN A 116 -10.20 -4.53 -6.86
CA GLN A 116 -11.44 -4.49 -7.64
C GLN A 116 -11.26 -5.00 -9.08
N GLU A 117 -10.07 -4.81 -9.68
CA GLU A 117 -9.77 -5.30 -11.03
C GLU A 117 -9.67 -6.83 -11.08
N GLU A 118 -9.25 -7.48 -9.99
CA GLU A 118 -9.17 -8.95 -9.91
C GLU A 118 -10.54 -9.64 -9.77
N ALA A 119 -11.62 -8.87 -9.53
CA ALA A 119 -12.98 -9.38 -9.36
C ALA A 119 -13.86 -9.26 -10.63
N GLU A 120 -13.34 -8.68 -11.71
CA GLU A 120 -13.94 -8.65 -13.05
C GLU A 120 -13.41 -9.78 -13.96
#